data_AF-A0A822L859-F1
#
_entry.id   AF-A0A822L859-F1
#
_cell.length_a   1.000
_cell.length_b   1.000
_cell.length_c   1.000
_cell.angle_alpha   90.00
_cell.angle_beta   90.00
_cell.angle_gamma   90.00
#
_symmetry.space_group_name_H-M   'P 1'
#
loop_
_entity.id
_entity.type
_entity.pdbx_description
1 polymer ?
#
loop_
_entity_poly.entity_id
_entity_poly.type
_entity_poly.pdbx_seq_one_letter_code
_entity_poly.pdbx_strand_id
1 'polypeptide(L)'
;MTEFDEIKSYLSQKIDKLDQFIQIEERHEFLIIDYNGQSFIIIDIPVNSTCTINLNDEDILINDFDDTKTFKVSNNTIIGFIPIDGRKGLLGFGTSHCDCVFFDKSDFCFVEFKFNANSLKKVTKNRCQAINQLSNTISYFDARLDKNYLDLNLEAYVCTPEFYPRDDATWKSLAIEFLENYGIELFESNHKICK
;
A
#
# COMPACT_ATOMS: atom_id res chain seq x y z
N MET A 1 -26.37 5.95 3.39
CA MET A 1 -25.24 5.12 2.96
C MET A 1 -24.41 6.01 2.06
N THR A 2 -23.15 6.23 2.41
CA THR A 2 -22.22 7.03 1.60
C THR A 2 -21.66 6.16 0.47
N GLU A 3 -21.09 6.78 -0.56
CA GLU A 3 -20.38 6.06 -1.64
C GLU A 3 -19.25 5.18 -1.09
N PHE A 4 -18.53 5.66 -0.06
CA PHE A 4 -17.54 4.88 0.66
C PHE A 4 -18.13 3.63 1.33
N ASP A 5 -19.30 3.76 1.97
CA ASP A 5 -19.97 2.61 2.60
C ASP A 5 -20.39 1.55 1.58
N GLU A 6 -20.80 1.97 0.38
CA GLU A 6 -21.14 1.08 -0.73
C GLU A 6 -19.93 0.29 -1.21
N ILE A 7 -18.80 0.97 -1.43
CA ILE A 7 -17.53 0.34 -1.83
C ILE A 7 -17.06 -0.63 -0.76
N LYS A 8 -17.01 -0.19 0.50
CA LYS A 8 -16.62 -1.06 1.63
C LYS A 8 -17.53 -2.29 1.71
N SER A 9 -18.84 -2.11 1.65
CA SER A 9 -19.80 -3.22 1.69
C SER A 9 -19.60 -4.19 0.52
N TYR A 10 -19.35 -3.68 -0.69
CA TYR A 10 -19.08 -4.50 -1.86
C TYR A 10 -17.82 -5.35 -1.69
N LEU A 11 -16.71 -4.74 -1.26
CA LEU A 11 -15.46 -5.44 -1.01
C LEU A 11 -15.62 -6.51 0.08
N SER A 12 -16.29 -6.20 1.19
CA SER A 12 -16.51 -7.14 2.29
C SER A 12 -17.42 -8.33 1.92
N GLN A 13 -18.34 -8.15 0.97
CA GLN A 13 -19.16 -9.25 0.45
C GLN A 13 -18.37 -10.19 -0.48
N LYS A 14 -17.34 -9.67 -1.16
CA LYS A 14 -16.55 -10.41 -2.15
C LYS A 14 -15.27 -11.03 -1.58
N ILE A 15 -14.74 -10.48 -0.49
CA ILE A 15 -13.48 -10.88 0.11
C ILE A 15 -13.73 -11.40 1.52
N ASP A 16 -13.57 -12.71 1.68
CA ASP A 16 -13.77 -13.39 2.95
C ASP A 16 -12.96 -12.73 4.08
N LYS A 17 -13.65 -12.44 5.19
CA LYS A 17 -13.09 -11.87 6.42
C LYS A 17 -12.49 -10.47 6.28
N LEU A 18 -12.70 -9.77 5.17
CA LEU A 18 -12.12 -8.43 4.96
C LEU A 18 -12.44 -7.45 6.11
N ASP A 19 -13.65 -7.52 6.66
CA ASP A 19 -14.09 -6.67 7.78
C ASP A 19 -13.22 -6.80 9.05
N GLN A 20 -12.44 -7.89 9.19
CA GLN A 20 -11.52 -8.09 10.30
C GLN A 20 -10.19 -7.33 10.11
N PHE A 21 -9.90 -6.88 8.89
CA PHE A 21 -8.62 -6.28 8.51
C PHE A 21 -8.75 -4.82 8.11
N ILE A 22 -9.93 -4.40 7.62
CA ILE A 22 -10.13 -3.02 7.18
C ILE A 22 -10.11 -2.05 8.35
N GLN A 23 -9.23 -1.06 8.25
CA GLN A 23 -9.12 0.08 9.17
C GLN A 23 -9.69 1.32 8.47
N ILE A 24 -10.38 2.17 9.22
CA ILE A 24 -10.96 3.40 8.69
C ILE A 24 -10.10 4.58 9.15
N GLU A 25 -9.71 5.42 8.20
CA GLU A 25 -8.89 6.61 8.44
C GLU A 25 -9.60 7.85 7.90
N GLU A 26 -9.74 8.86 8.74
CA GLU A 26 -10.47 10.10 8.45
C GLU A 26 -9.56 11.34 8.43
N ARG A 27 -8.28 11.19 8.82
CA ARG A 27 -7.31 12.27 8.80
C ARG A 27 -6.97 12.67 7.36
N HIS A 28 -6.86 13.98 7.14
CA HIS A 28 -6.49 14.54 5.85
C HIS A 28 -5.07 14.19 5.41
N GLU A 29 -4.17 13.97 6.37
CA GLU A 29 -2.81 13.54 6.10
C GLU A 29 -2.42 12.48 7.12
N PHE A 30 -1.85 11.38 6.65
CA PHE A 30 -1.31 10.33 7.49
C PHE A 30 -0.14 9.62 6.79
N LEU A 31 0.62 8.88 7.58
CA LEU A 31 1.78 8.13 7.12
C LEU A 31 1.53 6.64 7.33
N ILE A 32 2.01 5.83 6.39
CA ILE A 32 2.02 4.37 6.46
C ILE A 32 3.48 3.92 6.58
N ILE A 33 3.74 2.94 7.43
CA ILE A 33 5.07 2.34 7.64
C ILE A 33 5.00 0.82 7.52
N ASP A 34 6.07 0.20 7.01
CA ASP A 34 6.34 -1.23 7.25
C ASP A 34 7.14 -1.40 8.55
N TYR A 35 6.57 -2.17 9.48
CA TYR A 35 7.25 -2.54 10.72
C TYR A 35 7.23 -4.06 10.90
N ASN A 36 8.42 -4.67 10.82
CA ASN A 36 8.61 -6.12 10.91
C ASN A 36 7.83 -6.92 9.84
N GLY A 37 7.73 -6.40 8.61
CA GLY A 37 7.05 -7.05 7.49
C GLY A 37 5.53 -7.00 7.58
N GLN A 38 5.01 -5.93 8.19
CA GLN A 38 3.59 -5.64 8.33
C GLN A 38 3.41 -4.13 8.18
N SER A 39 2.46 -3.74 7.35
CA SER A 39 2.10 -2.34 7.15
C SER A 39 1.15 -1.82 8.25
N PHE A 40 1.37 -0.58 8.68
CA PHE A 40 0.57 0.12 9.69
C PHE A 40 0.37 1.58 9.31
N ILE A 41 -0.79 2.13 9.67
CA ILE A 41 -0.97 3.58 9.75
C ILE A 41 -0.29 4.08 11.03
N ILE A 42 0.51 5.14 10.93
CA ILE A 42 1.10 5.84 12.08
C ILE A 42 0.01 6.66 12.79
N ILE A 43 -0.15 6.46 14.09
CA ILE A 43 -1.09 7.19 14.94
C ILE A 43 -0.51 8.58 15.26
N ASP A 44 0.73 8.60 15.74
CA ASP A 44 1.38 9.81 16.25
C ASP A 44 2.90 9.75 16.07
N ILE A 45 3.53 10.92 16.00
CA ILE A 45 4.99 11.11 15.98
C ILE A 45 5.31 12.09 17.12
N PRO A 46 5.38 11.60 18.38
CA PRO A 46 5.43 12.47 19.55
C PRO A 46 6.76 13.21 19.70
N VAL A 47 7.86 12.59 19.27
CA VAL A 47 9.23 13.11 19.35
C VAL A 47 10.03 12.62 18.14
N ASN A 48 10.98 13.44 17.66
CA ASN A 48 11.93 13.04 16.62
C ASN A 48 12.48 11.63 16.86
N SER A 49 12.42 10.80 15.81
CA SER A 49 12.85 9.38 15.81
C SER A 49 11.99 8.41 16.63
N THR A 50 10.76 8.78 16.98
CA THR A 50 9.77 7.85 17.50
C THR A 50 8.45 7.96 16.74
N CYS A 51 7.71 6.85 16.63
CA CYS A 51 6.33 6.87 16.16
C CYS A 51 5.48 5.86 16.92
N THR A 52 4.17 6.08 16.93
CA THR A 52 3.20 5.19 17.57
C THR A 52 2.37 4.51 16.48
N ILE A 53 2.22 3.19 16.57
CA ILE A 53 1.30 2.39 15.73
C ILE A 53 0.35 1.60 16.62
N ASN A 54 -0.80 1.19 16.09
CA ASN A 54 -1.66 0.21 16.75
C ASN A 54 -1.25 -1.20 16.32
N LEU A 55 -0.89 -2.07 17.28
CA LEU A 55 -0.63 -3.48 17.05
C LEU A 55 -1.44 -4.33 18.02
N ASN A 56 -2.44 -5.06 17.51
CA ASN A 56 -3.37 -5.88 18.30
C ASN A 56 -4.14 -5.07 19.36
N ASP A 57 -4.73 -3.95 18.97
CA ASP A 57 -5.50 -3.06 19.86
C ASP A 57 -4.64 -2.41 20.96
N GLU A 58 -3.32 -2.51 20.87
CA GLU A 58 -2.36 -1.88 21.76
C GLU A 58 -1.52 -0.86 21.01
N ASP A 59 -1.39 0.33 21.58
CA ASP A 59 -0.50 1.36 21.05
C ASP A 59 0.94 1.03 21.42
N ILE A 60 1.80 0.89 20.41
CA ILE A 60 3.21 0.56 20.58
C ILE A 60 4.05 1.73 20.10
N LEU A 61 4.97 2.16 20.96
CA LEU A 61 6.00 3.13 20.63
C LEU A 61 7.18 2.44 19.93
N ILE A 62 7.41 2.83 18.68
CA ILE A 62 8.59 2.44 17.89
C ILE A 62 9.68 3.48 18.13
N ASN A 63 10.87 3.01 18.52
CA ASN A 63 12.09 3.81 18.60
C ASN A 63 12.87 3.72 17.28
N ASP A 64 13.78 4.66 17.06
CA ASP A 64 14.61 4.75 15.85
C ASP A 64 13.77 4.85 14.55
N PHE A 65 12.63 5.53 14.64
CA PHE A 65 11.76 5.81 13.50
C PHE A 65 12.49 6.66 12.46
N ASP A 66 12.45 6.19 11.21
CA ASP A 66 13.05 6.81 10.04
C ASP A 66 11.91 7.26 9.12
N ASP A 67 11.60 8.54 9.15
CA ASP A 67 10.49 9.15 8.40
C ASP A 67 10.66 9.03 6.89
N THR A 68 11.89 8.86 6.40
CA THR A 68 12.19 8.58 4.99
C THR A 68 11.69 7.22 4.51
N LYS A 69 11.30 6.33 5.44
CA LYS A 69 10.76 4.99 5.17
C LYS A 69 9.26 4.91 5.39
N THR A 70 8.54 5.95 4.98
CA THR A 70 7.08 6.02 5.06
C THR A 70 6.46 6.24 3.69
N PHE A 71 5.17 5.93 3.58
CA PHE A 71 4.32 6.35 2.48
C PHE A 71 3.31 7.38 2.99
N LYS A 72 3.31 8.58 2.40
CA LYS A 72 2.40 9.66 2.78
C LYS A 72 1.11 9.61 1.96
N VAL A 73 -0.03 9.59 2.63
CA VAL A 73 -1.33 9.77 2.00
C VAL A 73 -1.87 11.15 2.39
N SER A 74 -2.26 11.94 1.39
CA SER A 74 -2.98 13.20 1.56
C SER A 74 -4.35 13.04 0.92
N ASN A 75 -5.43 13.17 1.70
CA ASN A 75 -6.79 12.93 1.26
C ASN A 75 -7.79 13.96 1.82
N ASN A 76 -8.93 14.08 1.16
CA ASN A 76 -10.06 14.90 1.59
C ASN A 76 -11.32 14.07 1.91
N THR A 77 -11.22 12.73 1.91
CA THR A 77 -12.32 11.82 2.19
C THR A 77 -11.93 10.76 3.23
N ILE A 78 -12.86 9.83 3.49
CA ILE A 78 -12.60 8.63 4.29
C ILE A 78 -11.75 7.66 3.45
N ILE A 79 -10.77 7.03 4.10
CA ILE A 79 -9.93 5.95 3.55
C ILE A 79 -10.26 4.63 4.25
N GLY A 80 -10.36 3.57 3.47
CA GLY A 80 -10.23 2.19 3.94
C GLY A 80 -8.79 1.72 3.74
N PHE A 81 -8.12 1.30 4.81
CA PHE A 81 -6.77 0.76 4.79
C PHE A 81 -6.80 -0.73 5.11
N ILE A 82 -6.07 -1.54 4.33
CA ILE A 82 -6.03 -2.98 4.47
C ILE A 82 -4.55 -3.42 4.48
N PRO A 83 -4.02 -3.91 5.61
CA PRO A 83 -2.75 -4.62 5.59
C PRO A 83 -2.88 -5.92 4.79
N ILE A 84 -1.97 -6.20 3.86
CA ILE A 84 -2.05 -7.35 2.95
C ILE A 84 -1.10 -8.47 3.38
N ASP A 85 0.22 -8.22 3.40
CA ASP A 85 1.22 -9.15 3.93
C ASP A 85 1.43 -8.92 5.44
N GLY A 86 2.22 -9.79 6.05
CA GLY A 86 2.53 -9.79 7.48
C GLY A 86 1.67 -10.75 8.28
N ARG A 87 2.03 -10.94 9.56
CA ARG A 87 1.34 -11.92 10.43
C ARG A 87 -0.14 -11.60 10.64
N LYS A 88 -0.54 -10.35 10.40
CA LYS A 88 -1.90 -9.83 10.59
C LYS A 88 -2.45 -9.21 9.31
N GLY A 89 -1.76 -9.36 8.18
CA GLY A 89 -2.29 -8.97 6.88
C GLY A 89 -3.36 -9.95 6.40
N LEU A 90 -4.24 -9.46 5.53
CA LEU A 90 -5.34 -10.21 4.92
C LEU A 90 -4.87 -11.54 4.31
N LEU A 91 -3.67 -11.57 3.72
CA LEU A 91 -3.12 -12.75 3.03
C LEU A 91 -2.07 -13.50 3.84
N GLY A 92 -1.69 -12.98 5.00
CA GLY A 92 -0.75 -13.61 5.91
C GLY A 92 0.71 -13.62 5.41
N PHE A 93 1.62 -13.86 6.36
CA PHE A 93 3.07 -13.74 6.15
C PHE A 93 3.63 -14.74 5.11
N GLY A 94 4.51 -14.23 4.23
CA GLY A 94 5.37 -15.05 3.37
C GLY A 94 4.72 -15.47 2.05
N THR A 95 3.61 -14.82 1.70
CA THR A 95 2.83 -15.16 0.51
C THR A 95 3.24 -14.38 -0.75
N SER A 96 4.30 -13.56 -0.68
CA SER A 96 4.80 -12.74 -1.81
C SER A 96 3.71 -11.84 -2.39
N HIS A 97 2.99 -11.15 -1.51
CA HIS A 97 2.02 -10.12 -1.87
C HIS A 97 2.57 -8.74 -1.52
N CYS A 98 1.85 -7.70 -1.91
CA CYS A 98 2.19 -6.33 -1.54
C CYS A 98 1.92 -6.08 -0.06
N ASP A 99 2.45 -5.00 0.50
CA ASP A 99 2.39 -4.75 1.93
C ASP A 99 1.02 -4.25 2.37
N CYS A 100 0.38 -3.38 1.59
CA CYS A 100 -0.97 -2.88 1.87
C CYS A 100 -1.74 -2.50 0.61
N VAL A 101 -3.05 -2.38 0.82
CA VAL A 101 -3.99 -1.73 -0.07
C VAL A 101 -4.66 -0.61 0.71
N PHE A 102 -4.97 0.50 0.05
CA PHE A 102 -5.90 1.48 0.57
C PHE A 102 -6.84 1.96 -0.53
N PHE A 103 -8.02 2.45 -0.16
CA PHE A 103 -9.00 2.96 -1.11
C PHE A 103 -9.83 4.07 -0.50
N ASP A 104 -10.33 4.95 -1.35
CA ASP A 104 -11.39 5.91 -1.01
C ASP A 104 -12.57 5.73 -1.99
N LYS A 105 -13.34 6.79 -2.21
CA LYS A 105 -14.48 6.80 -3.12
C LYS A 105 -14.09 6.87 -4.61
N SER A 106 -12.81 7.11 -4.92
CA SER A 106 -12.32 7.41 -6.27
C SER A 106 -11.14 6.53 -6.67
N ASP A 107 -10.26 6.19 -5.74
CA ASP A 107 -9.02 5.49 -6.02
C ASP A 107 -8.93 4.18 -5.20
N PHE A 108 -8.31 3.15 -5.79
CA PHE A 108 -7.94 1.89 -5.16
C PHE A 108 -6.46 1.62 -5.42
N CYS A 109 -5.64 1.71 -4.37
CA CYS A 109 -4.19 1.77 -4.47
C CYS A 109 -3.54 0.52 -3.85
N PHE A 110 -2.66 -0.14 -4.61
CA PHE A 110 -1.78 -1.21 -4.14
C PHE A 110 -0.40 -0.63 -3.80
N VAL A 111 0.20 -1.01 -2.67
CA VAL A 111 1.45 -0.41 -2.19
C VAL A 111 2.45 -1.48 -1.74
N GLU A 112 3.68 -1.37 -2.24
CA GLU A 112 4.81 -2.23 -1.88
C GLU A 112 6.02 -1.38 -1.43
N PHE A 113 6.61 -1.72 -0.29
CA PHE A 113 7.75 -1.08 0.32
C PHE A 113 9.07 -1.78 -0.05
N LYS A 114 10.04 -1.01 -0.54
CA LYS A 114 11.42 -1.48 -0.85
C LYS A 114 12.50 -0.61 -0.20
N PHE A 115 12.22 -0.06 0.98
CA PHE A 115 13.14 0.80 1.73
C PHE A 115 14.42 0.12 2.23
N ASN A 116 14.44 -1.21 2.32
CA ASN A 116 15.60 -1.99 2.80
C ASN A 116 16.78 -2.06 1.81
N ALA A 117 16.65 -1.43 0.64
CA ALA A 117 17.73 -1.36 -0.32
C ALA A 117 18.87 -0.45 0.18
N ASN A 118 20.10 -0.95 0.12
CA ASN A 118 21.30 -0.22 0.54
C ASN A 118 22.35 -0.06 -0.58
N SER A 119 21.99 -0.39 -1.82
CA SER A 119 22.91 -0.23 -2.96
C SER A 119 22.17 -0.15 -4.29
N LEU A 120 22.72 0.61 -5.23
CA LEU A 120 22.24 0.73 -6.61
C LEU A 120 22.27 -0.61 -7.38
N LYS A 121 23.17 -1.53 -7.04
CA LYS A 121 23.30 -2.84 -7.72
C LYS A 121 22.07 -3.73 -7.60
N LYS A 122 21.19 -3.45 -6.63
CA LYS A 122 19.97 -4.24 -6.38
C LYS A 122 18.68 -3.56 -6.87
N VAL A 123 18.77 -2.35 -7.44
CA VAL A 123 17.59 -1.55 -7.84
C VAL A 123 16.67 -2.32 -8.77
N THR A 124 17.17 -2.81 -9.90
CA THR A 124 16.35 -3.56 -10.88
C THR A 124 15.74 -4.82 -10.27
N LYS A 125 16.54 -5.59 -9.50
CA LYS A 125 16.04 -6.79 -8.82
C LYS A 125 14.90 -6.46 -7.85
N ASN A 126 15.06 -5.42 -7.05
CA ASN A 126 14.05 -5.01 -6.07
C ASN A 126 12.77 -4.49 -6.74
N ARG A 127 12.90 -3.76 -7.86
CA ARG A 127 11.76 -3.32 -8.68
C ARG A 127 11.00 -4.51 -9.26
N CYS A 128 11.68 -5.49 -9.85
CA CYS A 128 11.03 -6.70 -10.36
C CYS A 128 10.35 -7.52 -9.24
N GLN A 129 10.97 -7.61 -8.07
CA GLN A 129 10.34 -8.27 -6.91
C GLN A 129 9.07 -7.54 -6.46
N ALA A 130 9.12 -6.21 -6.39
CA ALA A 130 7.97 -5.39 -6.02
C ALA A 130 6.81 -5.56 -7.00
N ILE A 131 7.11 -5.52 -8.31
CA ILE A 131 6.13 -5.76 -9.36
C ILE A 131 5.50 -7.13 -9.20
N ASN A 132 6.28 -8.18 -8.94
CA ASN A 132 5.75 -9.53 -8.75
C ASN A 132 4.79 -9.62 -7.54
N GLN A 133 5.10 -8.91 -6.44
CA GLN A 133 4.24 -8.84 -5.26
C GLN A 133 2.93 -8.08 -5.51
N LEU A 134 3.02 -6.95 -6.21
CA LEU A 134 1.85 -6.19 -6.67
C LEU A 134 0.98 -7.07 -7.58
N SER A 135 1.57 -7.69 -8.60
CA SER A 135 0.90 -8.60 -9.55
C SER A 135 0.19 -9.76 -8.87
N ASN A 136 0.80 -10.39 -7.87
CA ASN A 136 0.17 -11.46 -7.10
C ASN A 136 -1.06 -10.94 -6.34
N THR A 137 -0.96 -9.74 -5.76
CA THR A 137 -2.07 -9.13 -5.02
C THR A 137 -3.20 -8.75 -5.95
N ILE A 138 -2.90 -8.09 -7.07
CA ILE A 138 -3.88 -7.76 -8.10
C ILE A 138 -4.60 -9.03 -8.57
N SER A 139 -3.86 -10.11 -8.83
CA SER A 139 -4.45 -11.40 -9.25
C SER A 139 -5.40 -11.97 -8.19
N TYR A 140 -5.07 -11.81 -6.89
CA TYR A 140 -5.94 -12.22 -5.80
C TYR A 140 -7.25 -11.41 -5.77
N PHE A 141 -7.17 -10.09 -5.92
CA PHE A 141 -8.33 -9.20 -5.90
C PHE A 141 -9.18 -9.36 -7.17
N ASP A 142 -8.58 -9.40 -8.35
CA ASP A 142 -9.24 -9.64 -9.65
C ASP A 142 -10.11 -10.90 -9.62
N ALA A 143 -9.58 -11.98 -9.05
CA ALA A 143 -10.29 -13.26 -8.96
C ALA A 143 -11.52 -13.21 -8.03
N ARG A 144 -11.55 -12.31 -7.05
CA ARG A 144 -12.64 -12.17 -6.07
C ARG A 144 -13.66 -11.13 -6.47
N LEU A 145 -13.18 -10.06 -7.09
CA LEU A 145 -14.00 -8.95 -7.56
C LEU A 145 -14.52 -9.18 -8.97
N ASP A 146 -14.14 -10.28 -9.63
CA ASP A 146 -14.43 -10.52 -11.05
C ASP A 146 -13.93 -9.33 -11.92
N LYS A 147 -12.78 -8.76 -11.52
CA LYS A 147 -12.20 -7.51 -12.05
C LYS A 147 -13.08 -6.26 -11.96
N ASN A 148 -14.14 -6.29 -11.16
CA ASN A 148 -15.03 -5.15 -10.97
C ASN A 148 -14.66 -4.40 -9.70
N TYR A 149 -14.00 -3.25 -9.86
CA TYR A 149 -13.61 -2.35 -8.77
C TYR A 149 -14.56 -1.15 -8.65
N LEU A 150 -15.82 -1.27 -9.08
CA LEU A 150 -16.82 -0.21 -9.01
C LEU A 150 -16.37 1.11 -9.65
N ASP A 151 -15.71 1.02 -10.81
CA ASP A 151 -15.17 2.15 -11.56
C ASP A 151 -14.11 3.01 -10.82
N LEU A 152 -13.54 2.50 -9.71
CA LEU A 152 -12.41 3.13 -9.03
C LEU A 152 -11.16 3.19 -9.93
N ASN A 153 -10.39 4.26 -9.81
CA ASN A 153 -9.09 4.36 -10.46
C ASN A 153 -8.11 3.42 -9.76
N LEU A 154 -7.55 2.48 -10.52
CA LEU A 154 -6.58 1.53 -10.00
C LEU A 154 -5.17 2.08 -10.16
N GLU A 155 -4.41 2.08 -9.06
CA GLU A 155 -3.03 2.55 -9.04
C GLU A 155 -2.15 1.60 -8.23
N ALA A 156 -0.87 1.51 -8.58
CA ALA A 156 0.11 0.72 -7.87
C ALA A 156 1.37 1.54 -7.55
N TYR A 157 1.90 1.36 -6.34
CA TYR A 157 3.03 2.13 -5.82
C TYR A 157 4.16 1.20 -5.37
N VAL A 158 5.38 1.49 -5.85
CA VAL A 158 6.62 0.92 -5.34
C VAL A 158 7.39 2.00 -4.58
N CYS A 159 7.40 1.89 -3.26
CA CYS A 159 8.04 2.86 -2.38
C CYS A 159 9.53 2.54 -2.27
N THR A 160 10.40 3.44 -2.71
CA THR A 160 11.86 3.20 -2.73
C THR A 160 12.63 4.35 -2.10
N PRO A 161 13.83 4.08 -1.55
CA PRO A 161 14.70 5.12 -1.01
C PRO A 161 15.01 6.22 -2.03
N GLU A 162 15.30 7.43 -1.55
CA GLU A 162 15.59 8.59 -2.41
C GLU A 162 16.77 8.41 -3.36
N PHE A 163 17.74 7.56 -3.01
CA PHE A 163 18.90 7.32 -3.88
C PHE A 163 18.55 6.53 -5.15
N TYR A 164 17.35 5.96 -5.26
CA TYR A 164 16.93 5.26 -6.47
C TYR A 164 16.88 6.24 -7.64
N PRO A 165 17.44 5.89 -8.81
CA PRO A 165 17.36 6.74 -10.00
C PRO A 165 15.90 6.96 -10.38
N ARG A 166 15.44 8.20 -10.23
CA ARG A 166 14.13 8.66 -10.71
C ARG A 166 14.19 8.85 -12.23
N ASP A 167 13.06 8.64 -12.91
CA ASP A 167 12.91 8.80 -14.37
C ASP A 167 13.83 7.96 -15.26
N ASP A 168 14.37 6.87 -14.72
CA ASP A 168 15.21 5.93 -15.44
C ASP A 168 14.44 5.12 -16.49
N ALA A 169 15.08 4.85 -17.63
CA ALA A 169 14.47 4.12 -18.74
C ALA A 169 14.00 2.71 -18.34
N THR A 170 14.74 2.04 -17.43
CA THR A 170 14.35 0.73 -16.92
C THR A 170 13.02 0.78 -16.18
N TRP A 171 12.81 1.80 -15.34
CA TRP A 171 11.55 1.99 -14.63
C TRP A 171 10.40 2.26 -15.59
N LYS A 172 10.61 3.13 -16.57
CA LYS A 172 9.59 3.46 -17.59
C LYS A 172 9.16 2.21 -18.38
N SER A 173 10.10 1.37 -18.80
CA SER A 173 9.78 0.11 -19.48
C SER A 173 8.96 -0.83 -18.58
N LEU A 174 9.34 -0.98 -17.31
CA LEU A 174 8.59 -1.81 -16.36
C LEU A 174 7.18 -1.27 -16.10
N ALA A 175 7.01 0.04 -15.97
CA ALA A 175 5.70 0.66 -15.76
C ALA A 175 4.78 0.52 -16.98
N ILE A 176 5.32 0.64 -18.20
CA ILE A 176 4.57 0.39 -19.44
C ILE A 176 4.11 -1.07 -19.51
N GLU A 177 5.02 -2.01 -19.28
CA GLU A 177 4.69 -3.44 -19.28
C GLU A 177 3.64 -3.78 -18.22
N PHE A 178 3.73 -3.17 -17.03
CA PHE A 178 2.73 -3.34 -15.97
C PHE A 178 1.36 -2.82 -16.40
N LEU A 179 1.29 -1.63 -17.00
CA LEU A 179 0.06 -1.05 -17.52
C LEU A 179 -0.55 -1.91 -18.63
N GLU A 180 0.25 -2.43 -19.56
CA GLU A 180 -0.23 -3.32 -20.64
C GLU A 180 -0.79 -4.64 -20.11
N ASN A 181 -0.19 -5.19 -19.05
CA ASN A 181 -0.59 -6.48 -18.48
C ASN A 181 -1.81 -6.39 -17.55
N TYR A 182 -1.93 -5.31 -16.76
CA TYR A 182 -2.93 -5.20 -15.71
C TYR A 182 -3.95 -4.08 -15.93
N GLY A 183 -3.68 -3.12 -16.82
CA GLY A 183 -4.51 -1.92 -16.98
C GLY A 183 -4.42 -0.96 -15.79
N ILE A 184 -3.35 -1.06 -14.99
CA ILE A 184 -3.14 -0.31 -13.75
C ILE A 184 -1.88 0.54 -13.89
N GLU A 185 -1.94 1.82 -13.51
CA GLU A 185 -0.78 2.71 -13.54
C GLU A 185 0.21 2.36 -12.41
N LEU A 186 1.51 2.32 -12.71
CA LEU A 186 2.57 1.99 -11.78
C LEU A 186 3.48 3.19 -11.48
N PHE A 187 3.59 3.55 -10.21
CA PHE A 187 4.37 4.69 -9.73
C PHE A 187 5.53 4.25 -8.82
N GLU A 188 6.68 4.90 -8.96
CA GLU A 188 7.78 4.80 -7.99
C GLU A 188 7.76 6.07 -7.13
N SER A 189 6.97 6.04 -6.05
CA SER A 189 6.70 7.19 -5.19
C SER A 189 6.45 6.75 -3.76
N ASN A 190 6.78 7.64 -2.82
CA ASN A 190 6.50 7.48 -1.39
C ASN A 190 5.32 8.36 -0.94
N HIS A 191 4.51 8.86 -1.88
CA HIS A 191 3.32 9.65 -1.55
C HIS A 191 2.21 9.50 -2.59
N LYS A 192 0.97 9.69 -2.12
CA LYS A 192 -0.25 9.86 -2.91
C LYS A 192 -1.05 11.06 -2.42
N ILE A 193 -1.54 11.86 -3.36
CA ILE A 193 -2.60 12.84 -3.15
C ILE A 193 -3.88 12.24 -3.76
N CYS A 194 -4.83 11.87 -2.92
CA CYS A 194 -6.18 11.44 -3.29
C CYS A 194 -7.00 12.60 -3.87
N LYS A 195 -7.87 12.28 -4.83
CA LYS A 195 -8.63 13.27 -5.60
C LYS A 195 -9.90 13.73 -4.87
#